data_AF-A0A9P0C977-F1
#
_entry.id   AF-A0A9P0C977-F1
#
_cell.length_a   1.000
_cell.length_b   1.000
_cell.length_c   1.000
_cell.angle_alpha   90.00
_cell.angle_beta   90.00
_cell.angle_gamma   90.00
#
_symmetry.space_group_name_H-M   'P 1'
#
loop_
_entity.id
_entity.type
_entity.pdbx_description
1 polymer ?
#
loop_
_entity_poly.entity_id
_entity_poly.type
_entity_poly.pdbx_seq_one_letter_code
_entity_poly.pdbx_strand_id
1 'polypeptide(L)'
;MESHEKNNKVNGDTSDLGNMTYEMKGTDSKVEPPRLKDLDDLFPYVGQFGWYQRILFLLMIPYSFFFAFVYFAQIFMVVVPSEHWCYVPELANLTVEERRHLSIPLTTNGYDKCTVYDVDWNKVLQNGAVDPDAKWPIKKCDSKWEFNFTDVPYETIATQLGWVCDRDNYPATAQSIFFCGAIIGGLFFGWVADKYGRVPAIVGTNMAGFFAGVGTAFTNSFWSFCLCRFLVGLAYDNCFVIMYILVLEYVGPKWRTFVANMSIAVYFTFAACILPWIALGVSDWRYYTLITSVPLVLSILTPWVVPESARWLISQGRIDEAMKILLKLERINRKKIPDAIYKEFKDTAIHMAKEDAETKNYTVADLFKTPRLRRNSILLLFIWTSIAMVFDGHVRNVGSLGLDMFITFTIATATEFPADILLILLLDRRQ
;
A
#
# COMPACT_ATOMS: atom_id res chain seq x y z
N MET A 1 -13.86 42.87 0.30
CA MET A 1 -14.06 44.26 -0.14
C MET A 1 -15.48 44.33 -0.68
N GLU A 2 -16.28 45.13 0.01
CA GLU A 2 -17.72 45.31 -0.11
C GLU A 2 -18.18 45.80 -1.48
N SER A 3 -19.42 45.46 -1.83
CA SER A 3 -20.52 46.39 -2.17
C SER A 3 -21.70 45.54 -2.68
N HIS A 4 -22.99 45.79 -2.46
CA HIS A 4 -23.83 46.96 -2.17
C HIS A 4 -25.04 46.49 -1.32
N GLU A 5 -25.35 47.16 -0.20
CA GLU A 5 -26.48 48.12 -0.02
C GLU A 5 -27.88 47.46 -0.01
N LYS A 6 -28.53 47.29 1.17
CA LYS A 6 -29.51 48.21 1.82
C LYS A 6 -30.70 48.52 0.89
N ASN A 7 -31.97 48.49 1.29
CA ASN A 7 -32.59 48.99 2.52
C ASN A 7 -34.10 48.62 2.47
N ASN A 8 -34.66 48.12 3.57
CA ASN A 8 -35.60 48.80 4.47
C ASN A 8 -37.11 48.74 4.16
N LYS A 9 -37.77 48.11 5.14
CA LYS A 9 -38.87 48.61 5.99
C LYS A 9 -40.32 48.65 5.48
N VAL A 10 -41.06 47.80 6.18
CA VAL A 10 -42.48 47.72 6.49
C VAL A 10 -43.00 48.96 7.25
N ASN A 11 -44.26 49.34 6.97
CA ASN A 11 -45.30 49.90 7.86
C ASN A 11 -46.65 49.48 7.20
N GLY A 12 -47.53 48.67 7.81
CA GLY A 12 -48.59 49.05 8.78
C GLY A 12 -49.71 49.85 8.06
N ASP A 13 -51.01 49.54 8.05
CA ASP A 13 -51.87 48.63 8.80
C ASP A 13 -53.21 48.41 8.04
N THR A 14 -53.85 47.29 8.34
CA THR A 14 -55.27 46.82 8.21
C THR A 14 -56.35 47.67 7.52
N SER A 15 -57.10 47.08 6.57
CA SER A 15 -58.53 46.70 6.74
C SER A 15 -59.19 46.12 5.47
N ASP A 16 -60.14 45.23 5.70
CA ASP A 16 -61.31 44.85 4.88
C ASP A 16 -61.30 43.70 3.85
N LEU A 17 -62.26 42.82 4.15
CA LEU A 17 -62.81 41.64 3.49
C LEU A 17 -63.13 41.83 1.99
N GLY A 18 -63.03 40.71 1.25
CA GLY A 18 -64.04 40.34 0.26
C GLY A 18 -63.53 39.84 -1.08
N ASN A 19 -63.60 38.51 -1.25
CA ASN A 19 -63.79 37.77 -2.51
C ASN A 19 -63.02 38.22 -3.77
N MET A 20 -61.98 37.47 -4.13
CA MET A 20 -61.64 37.27 -5.54
C MET A 20 -61.24 35.81 -5.80
N THR A 21 -62.07 35.18 -6.61
CA THR A 21 -61.96 33.84 -7.19
C THR A 21 -60.60 33.59 -7.83
N TYR A 22 -59.87 32.57 -7.38
CA TYR A 22 -58.71 32.04 -8.08
C TYR A 22 -59.11 30.81 -8.90
N GLU A 23 -59.07 30.95 -10.21
CA GLU A 23 -59.16 29.86 -11.17
C GLU A 23 -58.04 28.85 -10.94
N MET A 24 -58.40 27.56 -10.82
CA MET A 24 -57.46 26.46 -10.82
C MET A 24 -56.87 26.28 -12.22
N LYS A 25 -55.60 26.67 -12.41
CA LYS A 25 -54.75 26.11 -13.46
C LYS A 25 -54.04 24.89 -12.90
N GLY A 26 -54.55 23.70 -13.23
CA GLY A 26 -53.85 22.45 -13.03
C GLY A 26 -52.58 22.42 -13.87
N THR A 27 -51.42 22.52 -13.22
CA THR A 27 -50.15 22.08 -13.79
C THR A 27 -49.92 20.65 -13.32
N ASP A 28 -50.28 19.72 -14.19
CA ASP A 28 -49.84 18.33 -14.15
C ASP A 28 -48.34 18.32 -14.51
N SER A 29 -47.50 18.73 -13.57
CA SER A 29 -46.06 18.60 -13.69
C SER A 29 -45.72 17.13 -13.52
N LYS A 30 -45.70 16.41 -14.65
CA LYS A 30 -44.94 15.16 -14.77
C LYS A 30 -43.50 15.48 -14.40
N VAL A 31 -43.15 15.25 -13.14
CA VAL A 31 -41.76 15.17 -12.70
C VAL A 31 -41.19 13.98 -13.48
N GLU A 32 -40.38 14.25 -14.52
CA GLU A 32 -39.58 13.20 -15.16
C GLU A 32 -38.81 12.51 -14.03
N PRO A 33 -38.92 11.17 -13.90
CA PRO A 33 -38.12 10.46 -12.91
C PRO A 33 -36.64 10.76 -13.17
N PRO A 34 -35.82 10.90 -12.11
CA PRO A 34 -34.40 11.20 -12.27
C PRO A 34 -33.77 10.12 -13.15
N ARG A 35 -33.24 10.52 -14.32
CA ARG A 35 -32.57 9.60 -15.25
C ARG A 35 -31.45 8.89 -14.49
N LEU A 36 -31.59 7.58 -14.27
CA LEU A 36 -30.51 6.78 -13.67
C LEU A 36 -29.35 6.74 -14.65
N LYS A 37 -28.27 7.44 -14.33
CA LYS A 37 -27.08 7.53 -15.18
C LYS A 37 -26.01 6.56 -14.72
N ASP A 38 -25.88 6.36 -13.42
CA ASP A 38 -24.76 5.64 -12.84
C ASP A 38 -25.20 4.50 -11.93
N LEU A 39 -24.31 3.52 -11.74
CA LEU A 39 -24.50 2.42 -10.78
C LEU A 39 -24.82 2.95 -9.36
N ASP A 40 -24.34 4.15 -9.03
CA ASP A 40 -24.56 4.79 -7.73
C ASP A 40 -26.03 5.10 -7.45
N ASP A 41 -26.82 5.33 -8.51
CA ASP A 41 -28.25 5.62 -8.42
C ASP A 41 -29.07 4.37 -8.01
N LEU A 42 -28.50 3.17 -8.17
CA LEU A 42 -29.13 1.91 -7.76
C LEU A 42 -28.90 1.58 -6.28
N PHE A 43 -27.81 2.06 -5.67
CA PHE A 43 -27.48 1.70 -4.29
C PHE A 43 -28.50 2.11 -3.22
N PRO A 44 -29.26 3.21 -3.35
CA PRO A 44 -30.38 3.49 -2.46
C PRO A 44 -31.43 2.37 -2.43
N TYR A 45 -31.70 1.72 -3.58
CA TYR A 45 -32.71 0.67 -3.71
C TYR A 45 -32.22 -0.68 -3.16
N VAL A 46 -30.96 -1.05 -3.42
CA VAL A 46 -30.41 -2.35 -2.96
C VAL A 46 -29.69 -2.28 -1.62
N GLY A 47 -29.58 -1.08 -1.04
CA GLY A 47 -28.88 -0.82 0.21
C GLY A 47 -27.43 -0.39 -0.03
N GLN A 48 -27.07 0.76 0.52
CA GLN A 48 -25.77 1.40 0.33
C GLN A 48 -24.62 0.67 1.04
N PHE A 49 -24.89 -0.07 2.12
CA PHE A 49 -23.93 -0.90 2.85
C PHE A 49 -24.62 -2.13 3.48
N GLY A 50 -25.24 -2.94 2.62
CA GLY A 50 -25.94 -4.17 2.99
C GLY A 50 -24.99 -5.33 3.30
N TRP A 51 -25.56 -6.53 3.49
CA TRP A 51 -24.79 -7.74 3.81
C TRP A 51 -23.76 -8.08 2.74
N TYR A 52 -24.10 -7.90 1.46
CA TYR A 52 -23.16 -8.17 0.37
C TYR A 52 -21.93 -7.27 0.45
N GLN A 53 -22.12 -5.96 0.63
CA GLN A 53 -21.01 -5.01 0.77
C GLN A 53 -20.14 -5.28 2.01
N ARG A 54 -20.76 -5.70 3.12
CA ARG A 54 -20.02 -6.09 4.33
C ARG A 54 -19.15 -7.33 4.10
N ILE A 55 -19.65 -8.31 3.35
CA ILE A 55 -18.85 -9.49 2.96
C ILE A 55 -17.67 -9.05 2.10
N LEU A 56 -17.89 -8.18 1.09
CA LEU A 56 -16.81 -7.66 0.25
C LEU A 56 -15.76 -6.90 1.07
N PHE A 57 -16.20 -6.10 2.04
CA PHE A 57 -15.30 -5.40 2.97
C PHE A 57 -14.43 -6.39 3.78
N LEU A 58 -15.02 -7.45 4.32
CA LEU A 58 -14.26 -8.50 5.02
C LEU A 58 -13.30 -9.25 4.09
N LEU A 59 -13.67 -9.45 2.82
CA LEU A 59 -12.80 -10.06 1.82
C LEU A 59 -11.58 -9.19 1.46
N MET A 60 -11.53 -7.91 1.88
CA MET A 60 -10.35 -7.06 1.72
C MET A 60 -9.21 -7.43 2.68
N ILE A 61 -9.50 -8.06 3.82
CA ILE A 61 -8.53 -8.41 4.87
C ILE A 61 -7.25 -9.06 4.29
N PRO A 62 -7.31 -10.17 3.53
CA PRO A 62 -6.10 -10.81 3.00
C PRO A 62 -5.26 -9.86 2.13
N TYR A 63 -5.89 -9.01 1.32
CA TYR A 63 -5.17 -8.09 0.44
C TYR A 63 -4.51 -6.94 1.21
N SER A 64 -5.15 -6.46 2.29
CA SER A 64 -4.50 -5.50 3.20
C SER A 64 -3.26 -6.10 3.85
N PHE A 65 -3.29 -7.39 4.19
CA PHE A 65 -2.11 -8.12 4.67
C PHE A 65 -1.05 -8.24 3.58
N PHE A 66 -1.42 -8.59 2.34
CA PHE A 66 -0.48 -8.68 1.23
C PHE A 66 0.23 -7.35 1.01
N PHE A 67 -0.52 -6.24 1.06
CA PHE A 67 0.05 -4.91 0.92
C PHE A 67 1.07 -4.59 2.00
N ALA A 68 0.72 -4.75 3.28
CA ALA A 68 1.66 -4.53 4.38
C ALA A 68 2.90 -5.44 4.27
N PHE A 69 2.69 -6.72 3.95
CA PHE A 69 3.76 -7.71 3.86
C PHE A 69 4.70 -7.40 2.69
N VAL A 70 4.16 -7.12 1.50
CA VAL A 70 4.97 -6.76 0.32
C VAL A 70 5.74 -5.46 0.56
N TYR A 71 5.14 -4.49 1.23
CA TYR A 71 5.76 -3.18 1.43
C TYR A 71 6.87 -3.18 2.46
N PHE A 72 6.59 -3.73 3.65
CA PHE A 72 7.46 -3.57 4.81
C PHE A 72 8.40 -4.74 5.02
N ALA A 73 8.14 -5.93 4.46
CA ALA A 73 8.96 -7.11 4.76
C ALA A 73 10.43 -6.89 4.36
N GLN A 74 10.72 -6.13 3.30
CA GLN A 74 12.09 -5.84 2.92
C GLN A 74 12.89 -5.16 4.03
N ILE A 75 12.26 -4.31 4.86
CA ILE A 75 12.92 -3.63 5.99
C ILE A 75 13.58 -4.66 6.92
N PHE A 76 12.84 -5.71 7.28
CA PHE A 76 13.32 -6.77 8.18
C PHE A 76 14.22 -7.80 7.46
N MET A 77 14.17 -7.90 6.13
CA MET A 77 15.10 -8.74 5.36
C MET A 77 16.50 -8.15 5.28
N VAL A 78 16.64 -6.82 5.36
CA VAL A 78 17.89 -6.09 5.08
C VAL A 78 18.39 -5.26 6.27
N VAL A 79 17.70 -5.32 7.42
CA VAL A 79 18.13 -4.60 8.62
C VAL A 79 19.55 -5.03 9.02
N VAL A 80 20.36 -4.07 9.40
CA VAL A 80 21.75 -4.27 9.80
C VAL A 80 21.87 -3.96 11.30
N PRO A 81 22.45 -4.86 12.11
CA PRO A 81 22.80 -4.57 13.49
C PRO A 81 23.70 -3.33 13.61
N SER A 82 23.49 -2.55 14.68
CA SER A 82 24.22 -1.30 14.93
C SER A 82 25.73 -1.53 15.11
N GLU A 83 26.12 -2.64 15.71
CA GLU A 83 27.50 -3.00 16.00
C GLU A 83 27.98 -4.15 15.10
N HIS A 84 29.07 -3.90 14.38
CA HIS A 84 29.74 -4.87 13.51
C HIS A 84 31.24 -4.60 13.46
N TRP A 85 32.03 -5.60 13.10
CA TRP A 85 33.48 -5.50 12.96
C TRP A 85 34.02 -6.49 11.94
N CYS A 86 35.27 -6.29 11.54
CA CYS A 86 35.95 -7.15 10.58
C CYS A 86 36.23 -8.53 11.16
N TYR A 87 35.90 -9.59 10.42
CA TYR A 87 36.32 -10.96 10.74
C TYR A 87 37.75 -11.19 10.28
N VAL A 88 38.61 -11.63 11.20
CA VAL A 88 40.00 -12.00 10.93
C VAL A 88 40.14 -13.52 10.99
N PRO A 89 40.24 -14.22 9.83
CA PRO A 89 40.33 -15.68 9.78
C PRO A 89 41.53 -16.27 10.54
N GLU A 90 42.65 -15.56 10.56
CA GLU A 90 43.87 -15.98 11.25
C GLU A 90 43.69 -16.04 12.77
N LEU A 91 42.73 -15.27 13.29
CA LEU A 91 42.36 -15.22 14.71
C LEU A 91 41.10 -16.04 15.01
N ALA A 92 40.73 -16.98 14.14
CA ALA A 92 39.51 -17.79 14.30
C ALA A 92 39.47 -18.62 15.60
N ASN A 93 40.64 -18.97 16.15
CA ASN A 93 40.75 -19.77 17.38
C ASN A 93 40.53 -18.96 18.67
N LEU A 94 40.56 -17.63 18.59
CA LEU A 94 40.29 -16.76 19.74
C LEU A 94 38.79 -16.58 19.95
N THR A 95 38.41 -16.19 21.17
CA THR A 95 37.03 -15.76 21.41
C THR A 95 36.72 -14.48 20.62
N VAL A 96 35.43 -14.22 20.38
CA VAL A 96 34.97 -13.04 19.64
C VAL A 96 35.50 -11.75 20.28
N GLU A 97 35.47 -11.67 21.61
CA GLU A 97 35.93 -10.48 22.35
C GLU A 97 37.45 -10.30 22.27
N GLU A 98 38.23 -11.36 22.44
CA GLU A 98 39.69 -11.30 22.29
C GLU A 98 40.10 -10.93 20.87
N ARG A 99 39.46 -11.54 19.86
CA ARG A 99 39.71 -11.21 18.46
C ARG A 99 39.36 -9.76 18.17
N ARG A 100 38.20 -9.29 18.62
CA ARG A 100 37.79 -7.89 18.42
C ARG A 100 38.77 -6.94 19.10
N HIS A 101 39.15 -7.21 20.35
CA HIS A 101 40.08 -6.39 21.11
C HIS A 101 41.46 -6.27 20.45
N LEU A 102 41.99 -7.38 19.95
CA LEU A 102 43.32 -7.42 19.34
C LEU A 102 43.35 -6.87 17.90
N SER A 103 42.28 -7.09 17.13
CA SER A 103 42.28 -6.78 15.69
C SER A 103 41.70 -5.44 15.29
N ILE A 104 40.81 -4.88 16.10
CA ILE A 104 40.05 -3.69 15.73
C ILE A 104 40.60 -2.45 16.46
N PRO A 105 40.94 -1.37 15.72
CA PRO A 105 41.40 -0.13 16.34
C PRO A 105 40.38 0.49 17.30
N LEU A 106 40.85 0.97 18.44
CA LEU A 106 40.01 1.71 19.40
C LEU A 106 39.96 3.19 19.05
N THR A 107 38.76 3.73 18.89
CA THR A 107 38.47 5.15 18.66
C THR A 107 37.89 5.81 19.92
N THR A 108 37.64 7.13 19.89
CA THR A 108 37.04 7.87 21.02
C THR A 108 35.65 7.36 21.42
N ASN A 109 34.94 6.71 20.49
CA ASN A 109 33.56 6.24 20.70
C ASN A 109 33.47 4.70 20.81
N GLY A 110 34.60 4.02 21.06
CA GLY A 110 34.70 2.55 21.07
C GLY A 110 35.45 2.00 19.86
N TYR A 111 35.30 0.72 19.57
CA TYR A 111 35.97 0.08 18.43
C TYR A 111 35.51 0.65 17.09
N ASP A 112 36.43 0.82 16.14
CA ASP A 112 36.11 1.14 14.75
C ASP A 112 35.26 0.01 14.14
N LYS A 113 34.30 0.36 13.28
CA LYS A 113 33.39 -0.60 12.65
C LYS A 113 33.87 -1.10 11.29
N CYS A 114 34.74 -0.34 10.61
CA CYS A 114 35.07 -0.53 9.21
C CYS A 114 36.55 -0.82 8.94
N THR A 115 37.41 -0.61 9.93
CA THR A 115 38.86 -0.77 9.80
C THR A 115 39.41 -1.87 10.70
N VAL A 116 40.56 -2.41 10.31
CA VAL A 116 41.27 -3.48 11.00
C VAL A 116 42.78 -3.20 10.94
N TYR A 117 43.54 -3.65 11.94
CA TYR A 117 45.00 -3.56 11.88
C TYR A 117 45.56 -4.43 10.74
N ASP A 118 46.51 -3.88 9.99
CA ASP A 118 47.19 -4.55 8.88
C ASP A 118 48.52 -5.16 9.34
N VAL A 119 48.42 -6.27 10.06
CA VAL A 119 49.58 -6.97 10.61
C VAL A 119 49.56 -8.46 10.26
N ASP A 120 50.73 -9.07 10.32
CA ASP A 120 50.89 -10.52 10.17
C ASP A 120 50.43 -11.21 11.45
N TRP A 121 49.14 -11.57 11.50
CA TRP A 121 48.49 -12.18 12.67
C TRP A 121 49.18 -13.43 13.18
N ASN A 122 49.82 -14.22 12.30
CA ASN A 122 50.57 -15.40 12.73
C ASN A 122 51.79 -15.03 13.58
N LYS A 123 52.50 -13.94 13.23
CA LYS A 123 53.62 -13.44 14.04
C LYS A 123 53.16 -12.82 15.34
N VAL A 124 52.05 -12.09 15.32
CA VAL A 124 51.45 -11.49 16.52
C VAL A 124 51.10 -12.59 17.54
N LEU A 125 50.47 -13.68 17.07
CA LEU A 125 50.16 -14.84 17.92
C LEU A 125 51.41 -15.58 18.40
N GLN A 126 52.42 -15.77 17.55
CA GLN A 126 53.69 -16.42 17.95
C GLN A 126 54.44 -15.62 19.02
N ASN A 127 54.38 -14.29 18.95
CA ASN A 127 54.98 -13.40 19.93
C ASN A 127 54.17 -13.32 21.25
N GLY A 128 53.01 -13.96 21.32
CA GLY A 128 52.14 -13.95 22.50
C GLY A 128 51.54 -12.58 22.80
N ALA A 129 51.40 -11.71 21.79
CA ALA A 129 50.80 -10.40 21.99
C ALA A 129 49.28 -10.53 22.22
N VAL A 130 48.81 -10.01 23.34
CA VAL A 130 47.39 -10.01 23.74
C VAL A 130 46.76 -8.64 23.53
N ASP A 131 47.55 -7.59 23.65
CA ASP A 131 47.13 -6.20 23.49
C ASP A 131 47.52 -5.63 22.11
N PRO A 132 46.68 -4.77 21.51
CA PRO A 132 47.00 -4.12 20.24
C PRO A 132 48.09 -3.05 20.41
N ASP A 133 48.95 -2.88 19.40
CA ASP A 133 49.89 -1.77 19.32
C ASP A 133 49.29 -0.62 18.50
N ALA A 134 49.15 0.56 19.11
CA ALA A 134 48.62 1.75 18.47
C ALA A 134 49.44 2.22 17.25
N LYS A 135 50.68 1.74 17.08
CA LYS A 135 51.54 2.06 15.93
C LYS A 135 51.29 1.14 14.74
N TRP A 136 50.49 0.08 14.89
CA TRP A 136 50.19 -0.81 13.78
C TRP A 136 49.45 -0.06 12.66
N PRO A 137 49.83 -0.29 11.39
CA PRO A 137 49.11 0.29 10.27
C PRO A 137 47.67 -0.24 10.24
N ILE A 138 46.77 0.56 9.69
CA ILE A 138 45.34 0.26 9.62
C ILE A 138 44.96 0.13 8.14
N LYS A 139 44.10 -0.85 7.82
CA LYS A 139 43.50 -1.01 6.50
C LYS A 139 41.98 -1.12 6.60
N LYS A 140 41.30 -0.97 5.46
CA LYS A 140 39.88 -1.30 5.33
C LYS A 140 39.67 -2.80 5.45
N CYS A 141 38.51 -3.20 5.97
CA CYS A 141 38.16 -4.62 6.02
C CYS A 141 37.89 -5.18 4.63
N ASP A 142 38.73 -6.13 4.18
CA ASP A 142 38.57 -6.86 2.92
C ASP A 142 38.01 -8.29 3.13
N SER A 143 37.84 -8.70 4.39
CA SER A 143 37.42 -10.04 4.82
C SER A 143 35.91 -10.12 5.09
N LYS A 144 35.46 -11.21 5.71
CA LYS A 144 34.08 -11.36 6.19
C LYS A 144 33.79 -10.39 7.34
N TRP A 145 32.52 -10.25 7.70
CA TRP A 145 32.06 -9.40 8.79
C TRP A 145 31.51 -10.25 9.94
N GLU A 146 31.65 -9.75 11.16
CA GLU A 146 30.95 -10.22 12.34
C GLU A 146 30.02 -9.14 12.86
N PHE A 147 28.91 -9.56 13.45
CA PHE A 147 27.84 -8.69 13.90
C PHE A 147 27.45 -9.02 15.34
N ASN A 148 27.07 -7.99 16.09
CA ASN A 148 26.45 -8.17 17.38
C ASN A 148 24.92 -8.30 17.21
N PHE A 149 24.37 -9.48 17.43
CA PHE A 149 22.94 -9.76 17.28
C PHE A 149 22.11 -9.41 18.53
N THR A 150 22.52 -8.44 19.34
CA THR A 150 21.76 -8.02 20.52
C THR A 150 20.53 -7.18 20.16
N ASP A 151 20.64 -6.27 19.20
CA ASP A 151 19.57 -5.38 18.75
C ASP A 151 18.72 -6.00 17.63
N VAL A 152 19.34 -6.79 16.75
CA VAL A 152 18.67 -7.59 15.72
C VAL A 152 19.06 -9.05 15.93
N PRO A 153 18.22 -9.88 16.59
CA PRO A 153 18.61 -11.22 17.04
C PRO A 153 18.49 -12.30 15.95
N TYR A 154 18.88 -11.98 14.71
CA TYR A 154 18.90 -12.93 13.59
C TYR A 154 19.77 -12.45 12.42
N GLU A 155 20.18 -13.39 11.57
CA GLU A 155 20.86 -13.07 10.32
C GLU A 155 19.90 -12.49 9.28
N THR A 156 20.37 -11.48 8.57
CA THR A 156 19.67 -10.85 7.44
C THR A 156 20.47 -11.06 6.16
N ILE A 157 19.89 -10.77 4.99
CA ILE A 157 20.69 -10.83 3.76
C ILE A 157 21.83 -9.80 3.78
N ALA A 158 21.61 -8.68 4.48
CA ALA A 158 22.60 -7.63 4.65
C ALA A 158 23.78 -8.09 5.52
N THR A 159 23.54 -8.82 6.61
CA THR A 159 24.63 -9.39 7.41
C THR A 159 25.33 -10.54 6.68
N GLN A 160 24.58 -11.41 6.00
CA GLN A 160 25.15 -12.55 5.25
C GLN A 160 26.06 -12.12 4.10
N LEU A 161 25.73 -11.03 3.41
CA LEU A 161 26.51 -10.51 2.27
C LEU A 161 27.42 -9.33 2.64
N GLY A 162 27.44 -8.90 3.91
CA GLY A 162 28.29 -7.82 4.40
C GLY A 162 27.96 -6.45 3.79
N TRP A 163 26.70 -6.03 3.86
CA TRP A 163 26.24 -4.72 3.37
C TRP A 163 26.48 -3.61 4.40
N VAL A 164 27.76 -3.43 4.75
CA VAL A 164 28.23 -2.42 5.70
C VAL A 164 29.40 -1.63 5.13
N CYS A 165 29.73 -0.50 5.76
CA CYS A 165 30.86 0.36 5.39
C CYS A 165 30.81 0.77 3.90
N ASP A 166 31.74 0.31 3.06
CA ASP A 166 31.76 0.64 1.62
C ASP A 166 30.52 0.13 0.84
N ARG A 167 29.68 -0.72 1.45
CA ARG A 167 28.43 -1.28 0.88
C ARG A 167 27.18 -0.93 1.69
N ASP A 168 27.24 0.09 2.54
CA ASP A 168 26.13 0.55 3.39
C ASP A 168 24.90 1.05 2.57
N ASN A 169 25.11 1.41 1.32
CA ASN A 169 24.07 1.88 0.39
C ASN A 169 23.28 0.73 -0.27
N TYR A 170 23.66 -0.54 -0.10
CA TYR A 170 23.02 -1.68 -0.77
C TYR A 170 21.56 -1.90 -0.32
N PRO A 171 21.21 -1.85 0.99
CA PRO A 171 19.81 -1.91 1.44
C PRO A 171 18.92 -0.85 0.76
N ALA A 172 19.39 0.40 0.73
CA ALA A 172 18.68 1.52 0.12
C ALA A 172 18.54 1.34 -1.41
N THR A 173 19.62 0.90 -2.07
CA THR A 173 19.62 0.63 -3.52
C THR A 173 18.63 -0.48 -3.88
N ALA A 174 18.60 -1.58 -3.12
CA ALA A 174 17.64 -2.65 -3.33
C ALA A 174 16.19 -2.17 -3.15
N GLN A 175 15.94 -1.25 -2.21
CA GLN A 175 14.62 -0.65 -2.02
C GLN A 175 14.24 0.28 -3.18
N SER A 176 15.17 1.08 -3.70
CA SER A 176 14.92 1.89 -4.89
C SER A 176 14.55 1.03 -6.10
N ILE A 177 15.25 -0.10 -6.29
CA ILE A 177 14.95 -1.06 -7.35
C ILE A 177 13.56 -1.68 -7.19
N PHE A 178 13.14 -2.00 -5.95
CA PHE A 178 11.77 -2.41 -5.65
C PHE A 178 10.74 -1.36 -6.11
N PHE A 179 10.98 -0.07 -5.82
CA PHE A 179 10.08 1.00 -6.26
C PHE A 179 10.08 1.23 -7.77
N CYS A 180 11.20 1.03 -8.47
CA CYS A 180 11.20 0.98 -9.94
C CYS A 180 10.27 -0.13 -10.46
N GLY A 181 10.29 -1.29 -9.79
CA GLY A 181 9.32 -2.36 -10.02
C GLY A 181 7.89 -1.89 -9.80
N ALA A 182 7.59 -1.22 -8.69
CA ALA A 182 6.25 -0.71 -8.40
C ALA A 182 5.71 0.23 -9.47
N ILE A 183 6.54 1.14 -10.02
CA ILE A 183 6.14 2.03 -11.11
C ILE A 183 5.72 1.23 -12.35
N ILE A 184 6.55 0.27 -12.77
CA ILE A 184 6.27 -0.55 -13.95
C ILE A 184 5.05 -1.44 -13.71
N GLY A 185 4.93 -2.01 -12.52
CA GLY A 185 3.81 -2.82 -12.08
C GLY A 185 2.50 -2.04 -12.09
N GLY A 186 2.47 -0.83 -11.54
CA GLY A 186 1.31 0.05 -11.53
C GLY A 186 0.79 0.36 -12.94
N LEU A 187 1.69 0.67 -13.87
CA LEU A 187 1.32 0.90 -15.28
C LEU A 187 0.80 -0.37 -15.94
N PHE A 188 1.49 -1.49 -15.75
CA PHE A 188 1.15 -2.77 -16.38
C PHE A 188 -0.15 -3.35 -15.83
N PHE A 189 -0.27 -3.56 -14.52
CA PHE A 189 -1.45 -4.14 -13.90
C PHE A 189 -2.63 -3.18 -13.84
N GLY A 190 -2.40 -1.87 -13.82
CA GLY A 190 -3.45 -0.88 -14.06
C GLY A 190 -4.07 -1.03 -15.45
N TRP A 191 -3.23 -1.14 -16.49
CA TRP A 191 -3.70 -1.44 -17.84
C TRP A 191 -4.40 -2.79 -17.95
N VAL A 192 -3.87 -3.85 -17.32
CA VAL A 192 -4.53 -5.17 -17.28
C VAL A 192 -5.89 -5.06 -16.61
N ALA A 193 -6.00 -4.32 -15.50
CA ALA A 193 -7.25 -4.11 -14.80
C ALA A 193 -8.27 -3.45 -15.73
N ASP A 194 -7.89 -2.38 -16.43
CA ASP A 194 -8.78 -1.62 -17.32
C ASP A 194 -9.19 -2.41 -18.56
N LYS A 195 -8.30 -3.25 -19.08
CA LYS A 195 -8.56 -4.00 -20.31
C LYS A 195 -9.25 -5.35 -20.08
N TYR A 196 -8.84 -6.10 -19.06
CA TYR A 196 -9.27 -7.49 -18.84
C TYR A 196 -10.16 -7.67 -17.60
N GLY A 197 -10.30 -6.64 -16.76
CA GLY A 197 -11.12 -6.67 -15.56
C GLY A 197 -10.27 -6.67 -14.29
N ARG A 198 -10.89 -6.33 -13.18
CA ARG A 198 -10.21 -6.14 -11.89
C ARG A 198 -9.81 -7.49 -11.30
N VAL A 199 -10.63 -8.53 -11.47
CA VAL A 199 -10.38 -9.85 -10.88
C VAL A 199 -9.18 -10.57 -11.54
N PRO A 200 -9.05 -10.62 -12.88
CA PRO A 200 -7.83 -11.18 -13.49
C PRO A 200 -6.57 -10.39 -13.13
N ALA A 201 -6.66 -9.06 -13.04
CA ALA A 201 -5.52 -8.21 -12.70
C ALA A 201 -5.03 -8.44 -11.27
N ILE A 202 -5.95 -8.53 -10.29
CA ILE A 202 -5.58 -8.79 -8.90
C ILE A 202 -5.00 -10.19 -8.70
N VAL A 203 -5.50 -11.21 -9.41
CA VAL A 203 -4.90 -12.55 -9.39
C VAL A 203 -3.49 -12.50 -10.00
N GLY A 204 -3.35 -11.90 -11.19
CA GLY A 204 -2.07 -11.83 -11.89
C GLY A 204 -0.98 -11.10 -11.11
N THR A 205 -1.31 -9.95 -10.51
CA THR A 205 -0.35 -9.17 -9.73
C THR A 205 0.10 -9.89 -8.47
N ASN A 206 -0.83 -10.52 -7.74
CA ASN A 206 -0.49 -11.26 -6.53
C ASN A 206 0.29 -12.54 -6.84
N MET A 207 -0.01 -13.22 -7.94
CA MET A 207 0.78 -14.39 -8.37
C MET A 207 2.19 -14.02 -8.80
N ALA A 208 2.38 -12.89 -9.49
CA ALA A 208 3.71 -12.36 -9.78
C ALA A 208 4.50 -12.07 -8.48
N GLY A 209 3.85 -11.40 -7.52
CA GLY A 209 4.41 -11.14 -6.20
C GLY A 209 4.75 -12.42 -5.43
N PHE A 210 3.88 -13.44 -5.47
CA PHE A 210 4.10 -14.75 -4.83
C PHE A 210 5.34 -15.44 -5.39
N PHE A 211 5.45 -15.62 -6.71
CA PHE A 211 6.58 -16.34 -7.30
C PHE A 211 7.90 -15.60 -7.09
N ALA A 212 7.91 -14.27 -7.26
CA ALA A 212 9.09 -13.45 -7.01
C ALA A 212 9.45 -13.39 -5.52
N GLY A 213 8.44 -13.38 -4.65
CA GLY A 213 8.57 -13.39 -3.20
C GLY A 213 9.19 -14.69 -2.69
N VAL A 214 8.71 -15.84 -3.17
CA VAL A 214 9.32 -17.14 -2.89
C VAL A 214 10.73 -17.23 -3.47
N GLY A 215 10.95 -16.74 -4.70
CA GLY A 215 12.28 -16.63 -5.33
C GLY A 215 13.29 -15.87 -4.47
N THR A 216 12.82 -14.81 -3.81
CA THR A 216 13.28 -14.33 -2.48
C THR A 216 14.34 -15.17 -1.77
N ALA A 217 13.81 -16.20 -1.13
CA ALA A 217 14.47 -16.98 -0.11
C ALA A 217 15.68 -17.76 -0.65
N PHE A 218 15.78 -17.90 -1.97
CA PHE A 218 16.83 -18.65 -2.65
C PHE A 218 17.95 -17.76 -3.21
N THR A 219 17.86 -16.44 -3.02
CA THR A 219 18.88 -15.51 -3.49
C THR A 219 20.14 -15.58 -2.62
N ASN A 220 21.31 -15.47 -3.27
CA ASN A 220 22.64 -15.57 -2.62
C ASN A 220 23.60 -14.46 -3.10
N SER A 221 23.09 -13.47 -3.83
CA SER A 221 23.88 -12.34 -4.32
C SER A 221 23.03 -11.08 -4.36
N PHE A 222 23.68 -9.92 -4.26
CA PHE A 222 23.01 -8.63 -4.32
C PHE A 222 22.11 -8.50 -5.56
N TRP A 223 22.63 -8.80 -6.75
CA TRP A 223 21.85 -8.65 -7.99
C TRP A 223 20.69 -9.64 -8.11
N SER A 224 20.85 -10.89 -7.63
CA SER A 224 19.73 -11.85 -7.61
C SER A 224 18.61 -11.38 -6.67
N PHE A 225 18.98 -10.85 -5.49
CA PHE A 225 18.05 -10.23 -4.56
C PHE A 225 17.33 -9.04 -5.20
N CYS A 226 18.07 -8.09 -5.77
CA CYS A 226 17.52 -6.92 -6.44
C CYS A 226 16.55 -7.28 -7.57
N LEU A 227 16.87 -8.27 -8.40
CA LEU A 227 15.97 -8.74 -9.45
C LEU A 227 14.65 -9.28 -8.87
N CYS A 228 14.73 -10.12 -7.84
CA CYS A 228 13.53 -10.62 -7.18
C CYS A 228 12.75 -9.50 -6.45
N ARG A 229 13.42 -8.47 -5.91
CA ARG A 229 12.75 -7.30 -5.29
C ARG A 229 12.09 -6.40 -6.33
N PHE A 230 12.72 -6.21 -7.48
CA PHE A 230 12.08 -5.56 -8.63
C PHE A 230 10.78 -6.27 -9.02
N LEU A 231 10.83 -7.61 -9.14
CA LEU A 231 9.67 -8.41 -9.55
C LEU A 231 8.56 -8.44 -8.48
N VAL A 232 8.91 -8.49 -7.19
CA VAL A 232 7.92 -8.30 -6.11
C VAL A 232 7.34 -6.89 -6.13
N GLY A 233 8.19 -5.89 -6.42
CA GLY A 233 7.79 -4.50 -6.58
C GLY A 233 6.66 -4.32 -7.60
N LEU A 234 6.65 -5.09 -8.70
CA LEU A 234 5.55 -5.08 -9.68
C LEU A 234 4.17 -5.30 -9.03
N ALA A 235 4.13 -6.04 -7.92
CA ALA A 235 2.90 -6.38 -7.22
C ALA A 235 2.48 -5.36 -6.14
N TYR A 236 3.40 -4.51 -5.68
CA TYR A 236 3.28 -3.73 -4.43
C TYR A 236 1.95 -2.99 -4.28
N ASP A 237 1.67 -1.96 -5.08
CA ASP A 237 0.40 -1.21 -4.92
C ASP A 237 -0.81 -2.00 -5.41
N ASN A 238 -0.62 -2.74 -6.51
CA ASN A 238 -1.70 -3.42 -7.22
C ASN A 238 -2.30 -4.58 -6.43
N CYS A 239 -1.55 -5.19 -5.51
CA CYS A 239 -2.03 -6.32 -4.72
C CYS A 239 -3.23 -5.98 -3.84
N PHE A 240 -3.40 -4.70 -3.46
CA PHE A 240 -4.52 -4.21 -2.65
C PHE A 240 -5.37 -3.16 -3.35
N VAL A 241 -4.76 -2.21 -4.07
CA VAL A 241 -5.50 -1.07 -4.67
C VAL A 241 -6.61 -1.54 -5.61
N ILE A 242 -6.39 -2.62 -6.36
CA ILE A 242 -7.40 -3.16 -7.27
C ILE A 242 -8.61 -3.72 -6.49
N MET A 243 -8.39 -4.44 -5.39
CA MET A 243 -9.48 -4.91 -4.51
C MET A 243 -10.20 -3.74 -3.87
N TYR A 244 -9.43 -2.77 -3.38
CA TYR A 244 -9.94 -1.58 -2.74
C TYR A 244 -10.89 -0.79 -3.65
N ILE A 245 -10.48 -0.55 -4.91
CA ILE A 245 -11.34 0.09 -5.92
C ILE A 245 -12.60 -0.74 -6.16
N LEU A 246 -12.45 -2.05 -6.39
CA LEU A 246 -13.57 -2.95 -6.66
C LEU A 246 -14.61 -2.88 -5.54
N VAL A 247 -14.20 -2.95 -4.27
CA VAL A 247 -15.14 -2.87 -3.15
C VAL A 247 -15.84 -1.51 -3.08
N LEU A 248 -15.12 -0.41 -3.30
CA LEU A 248 -15.72 0.93 -3.29
C LEU A 248 -16.72 1.17 -4.42
N GLU A 249 -16.59 0.45 -5.54
CA GLU A 249 -17.58 0.49 -6.61
C GLU A 249 -18.93 -0.11 -6.18
N TYR A 250 -18.94 -1.05 -5.23
CA TYR A 250 -20.15 -1.69 -4.71
C TYR A 250 -20.76 -1.01 -3.47
N VAL A 251 -20.01 -0.09 -2.88
CA VAL A 251 -20.42 0.66 -1.69
C VAL A 251 -21.04 1.98 -2.11
N GLY A 252 -22.21 2.27 -1.53
CA GLY A 252 -22.93 3.52 -1.79
C GLY A 252 -22.13 4.74 -1.31
N PRO A 253 -22.27 5.91 -1.97
CA PRO A 253 -21.45 7.09 -1.72
C PRO A 253 -21.30 7.47 -0.24
N LYS A 254 -22.39 7.37 0.54
CA LYS A 254 -22.43 7.68 1.98
C LYS A 254 -21.46 6.85 2.83
N TRP A 255 -21.17 5.62 2.44
CA TRP A 255 -20.33 4.69 3.23
C TRP A 255 -18.91 4.55 2.67
N ARG A 256 -18.60 5.21 1.56
CA ARG A 256 -17.28 5.09 0.92
C ARG A 256 -16.16 5.56 1.83
N THR A 257 -16.31 6.72 2.47
CA THR A 257 -15.31 7.25 3.41
C THR A 257 -15.04 6.26 4.54
N PHE A 258 -16.10 5.71 5.12
CA PHE A 258 -15.99 4.71 6.19
C PHE A 258 -15.26 3.46 5.70
N VAL A 259 -15.72 2.83 4.61
CA VAL A 259 -15.13 1.58 4.08
C VAL A 259 -13.67 1.78 3.66
N ALA A 260 -13.39 2.89 2.99
CA ALA A 260 -12.05 3.28 2.56
C ALA A 260 -11.06 3.30 3.73
N ASN A 261 -11.32 4.17 4.70
CA ASN A 261 -10.38 4.43 5.79
C ASN A 261 -10.40 3.30 6.84
N MET A 262 -11.56 2.69 7.13
CA MET A 262 -11.64 1.62 8.12
C MET A 262 -10.87 0.36 7.68
N SER A 263 -10.79 0.09 6.37
CA SER A 263 -9.97 -1.01 5.85
C SER A 263 -8.48 -0.81 6.18
N ILE A 264 -7.98 0.42 6.05
CA ILE A 264 -6.58 0.77 6.38
C ILE A 264 -6.42 0.76 7.90
N ALA A 265 -7.29 1.48 8.61
CA ALA A 265 -7.25 1.63 10.06
C ALA A 265 -7.11 0.29 10.79
N VAL A 266 -7.94 -0.70 10.42
CA VAL A 266 -7.98 -1.98 11.12
C VAL A 266 -7.07 -3.00 10.46
N TYR A 267 -7.22 -3.24 9.15
CA TYR A 267 -6.60 -4.39 8.51
C TYR A 267 -5.13 -4.15 8.19
N PHE A 268 -4.81 -3.00 7.60
CA PHE A 268 -3.42 -2.64 7.30
C PHE A 268 -2.62 -2.41 8.58
N THR A 269 -3.16 -1.64 9.54
CA THR A 269 -2.49 -1.42 10.83
C THR A 269 -2.17 -2.72 11.54
N PHE A 270 -3.13 -3.64 11.63
CA PHE A 270 -2.91 -4.92 12.29
C PHE A 270 -1.85 -5.76 11.55
N ALA A 271 -1.91 -5.80 10.22
CA ALA A 271 -0.93 -6.51 9.40
C ALA A 271 0.49 -5.90 9.49
N ALA A 272 0.59 -4.57 9.58
CA ALA A 272 1.85 -3.86 9.75
C ALA A 272 2.44 -4.10 11.15
N CYS A 273 1.63 -3.99 12.20
CA CYS A 273 2.05 -4.21 13.58
C CYS A 273 2.57 -5.62 13.84
N ILE A 274 2.04 -6.66 13.17
CA ILE A 274 2.47 -8.05 13.41
C ILE A 274 3.81 -8.41 12.75
N LEU A 275 4.20 -7.73 11.66
CA LEU A 275 5.41 -8.03 10.88
C LEU A 275 6.73 -8.07 11.68
N PRO A 276 7.06 -7.09 12.55
CA PRO A 276 8.28 -7.15 13.36
C PRO A 276 8.32 -8.38 14.26
N TRP A 277 7.17 -8.80 14.81
CA TRP A 277 7.08 -9.97 15.67
C TRP A 277 7.20 -11.28 14.90
N ILE A 278 6.72 -11.32 13.64
CA ILE A 278 6.99 -12.46 12.75
C ILE A 278 8.48 -12.55 12.47
N ALA A 279 9.17 -11.44 12.22
CA ALA A 279 10.62 -11.44 11.99
C ALA A 279 11.38 -11.98 13.22
N LEU A 280 11.04 -11.49 14.42
CA LEU A 280 11.65 -11.96 15.68
C LEU A 280 11.28 -13.42 16.03
N GLY A 281 10.06 -13.86 15.74
CA GLY A 281 9.63 -15.22 16.07
C GLY A 281 10.22 -16.28 15.15
N VAL A 282 10.53 -15.90 13.90
CA VAL A 282 11.12 -16.79 12.89
C VAL A 282 12.65 -16.77 12.95
N SER A 283 13.24 -15.62 13.27
CA SER A 283 14.69 -15.41 13.40
C SER A 283 15.51 -15.87 12.19
N ASP A 284 14.93 -15.79 10.99
CA ASP A 284 15.59 -16.13 9.73
C ASP A 284 14.90 -15.38 8.58
N TRP A 285 15.67 -14.56 7.87
CA TRP A 285 15.13 -13.70 6.81
C TRP A 285 14.54 -14.48 5.62
N ARG A 286 15.03 -15.70 5.34
CA ARG A 286 14.52 -16.55 4.24
C ARG A 286 13.16 -17.11 4.60
N TYR A 287 13.03 -17.70 5.79
CA TYR A 287 11.73 -18.19 6.26
C TYR A 287 10.73 -17.04 6.44
N TYR A 288 11.19 -15.89 6.95
CA TYR A 288 10.39 -14.67 7.02
C TYR A 288 9.87 -14.23 5.64
N THR A 289 10.73 -14.26 4.63
CA THR A 289 10.35 -13.97 3.23
C THR A 289 9.29 -14.93 2.72
N LEU A 290 9.40 -16.24 3.02
CA LEU A 290 8.39 -17.22 2.63
C LEU A 290 7.05 -16.97 3.35
N ILE A 291 7.07 -16.72 4.66
CA ILE A 291 5.86 -16.47 5.46
C ILE A 291 5.11 -15.23 4.97
N THR A 292 5.83 -14.19 4.56
CA THR A 292 5.23 -12.95 4.03
C THR A 292 4.78 -13.09 2.58
N SER A 293 5.40 -13.96 1.78
CA SER A 293 5.08 -14.13 0.36
C SER A 293 4.02 -15.19 0.07
N VAL A 294 4.01 -16.30 0.80
CA VAL A 294 3.10 -17.44 0.56
C VAL A 294 1.62 -17.05 0.63
N PRO A 295 1.15 -16.19 1.56
CA PRO A 295 -0.26 -15.81 1.63
C PRO A 295 -0.82 -15.22 0.34
N LEU A 296 0.01 -14.59 -0.51
CA LEU A 296 -0.42 -14.01 -1.79
C LEU A 296 -1.06 -15.05 -2.73
N VAL A 297 -0.72 -16.34 -2.58
CA VAL A 297 -1.32 -17.43 -3.37
C VAL A 297 -2.84 -17.55 -3.16
N LEU A 298 -3.36 -17.07 -2.02
CA LEU A 298 -4.80 -17.05 -1.74
C LEU A 298 -5.57 -16.18 -2.74
N SER A 299 -4.89 -15.26 -3.45
CA SER A 299 -5.48 -14.52 -4.56
C SER A 299 -5.99 -15.42 -5.70
N ILE A 300 -5.52 -16.67 -5.82
CA ILE A 300 -6.12 -17.60 -6.79
C ILE A 300 -7.61 -17.79 -6.49
N LEU A 301 -8.03 -17.68 -5.22
CA LEU A 301 -9.41 -17.88 -4.80
C LEU A 301 -10.36 -16.73 -5.19
N THR A 302 -9.83 -15.54 -5.55
CA THR A 302 -10.61 -14.32 -5.82
C THR A 302 -11.78 -14.54 -6.79
N PRO A 303 -11.61 -15.21 -7.95
CA PRO A 303 -12.68 -15.33 -8.95
C PRO A 303 -13.92 -16.07 -8.46
N TRP A 304 -13.80 -16.90 -7.41
CA TRP A 304 -14.95 -17.62 -6.84
C TRP A 304 -15.67 -16.84 -5.74
N VAL A 305 -14.98 -15.93 -5.04
CA VAL A 305 -15.55 -15.22 -3.88
C VAL A 305 -15.91 -13.76 -4.17
N VAL A 306 -15.19 -13.10 -5.08
CA VAL A 306 -15.36 -11.67 -5.41
C VAL A 306 -15.97 -11.56 -6.81
N PRO A 307 -17.04 -10.75 -7.01
CA PRO A 307 -17.58 -10.48 -8.33
C PRO A 307 -16.61 -9.60 -9.13
N GLU A 308 -16.63 -9.69 -10.45
CA GLU A 308 -15.97 -8.68 -11.29
C GLU A 308 -16.66 -7.31 -11.12
N SER A 309 -15.97 -6.21 -11.40
CA SER A 309 -16.52 -4.85 -11.36
C SER A 309 -17.74 -4.70 -12.28
N ALA A 310 -18.90 -4.37 -11.70
CA ALA A 310 -20.11 -4.10 -12.47
C ALA A 310 -19.96 -2.89 -13.39
N ARG A 311 -19.21 -1.87 -12.96
CA ARG A 311 -18.91 -0.69 -13.78
C ARG A 311 -18.05 -1.04 -14.98
N TRP A 312 -17.01 -1.85 -14.77
CA TRP A 312 -16.16 -2.34 -15.85
C TRP A 312 -16.92 -3.23 -16.82
N LEU A 313 -17.79 -4.12 -16.32
CA LEU A 313 -18.64 -4.94 -17.19
C LEU A 313 -19.56 -4.08 -18.07
N ILE A 314 -20.12 -2.99 -17.52
CA ILE A 314 -20.93 -2.04 -18.27
C ILE A 314 -20.09 -1.33 -19.34
N SER A 315 -18.90 -0.81 -19.00
CA SER A 315 -18.03 -0.14 -19.97
C SER A 315 -17.46 -1.06 -21.05
N GLN A 316 -17.42 -2.36 -20.81
CA GLN A 316 -17.11 -3.37 -21.84
C GLN A 316 -18.34 -3.86 -22.62
N GLY A 317 -19.53 -3.32 -22.38
CA GLY A 317 -20.78 -3.73 -23.04
C GLY A 317 -21.33 -5.09 -22.58
N ARG A 318 -20.77 -5.68 -21.51
CA ARG A 318 -21.20 -6.97 -20.92
C ARG A 318 -22.35 -6.76 -19.93
N ILE A 319 -23.42 -6.11 -20.40
CA ILE A 319 -24.53 -5.64 -19.56
C ILE A 319 -25.22 -6.79 -18.83
N ASP A 320 -25.48 -7.92 -19.50
CA ASP A 320 -26.18 -9.05 -18.89
C ASP A 320 -25.42 -9.68 -17.72
N GLU A 321 -24.08 -9.60 -17.71
CA GLU A 321 -23.27 -10.07 -16.60
C GLU A 321 -23.33 -9.09 -15.41
N ALA A 322 -23.27 -7.78 -15.67
CA ALA A 322 -23.49 -6.77 -14.63
C ALA A 322 -24.88 -6.94 -13.99
N MET A 323 -25.90 -7.22 -14.79
CA MET A 323 -27.26 -7.49 -14.30
C MET A 323 -27.34 -8.74 -13.41
N LYS A 324 -26.62 -9.82 -13.76
CA LYS A 324 -26.52 -11.02 -12.90
C LYS A 324 -25.91 -10.70 -11.53
N ILE A 325 -24.92 -9.81 -11.48
CA ILE A 325 -24.31 -9.37 -10.21
C ILE A 325 -25.32 -8.56 -9.39
N LEU A 326 -26.06 -7.64 -10.02
CA LEU A 326 -27.10 -6.88 -9.34
C LEU A 326 -28.20 -7.78 -8.76
N LEU A 327 -28.65 -8.80 -9.49
CA LEU A 327 -29.61 -9.80 -8.98
C LEU A 327 -29.06 -10.58 -7.78
N LYS A 328 -27.76 -10.91 -7.79
CA LYS A 328 -27.09 -11.53 -6.64
C LYS A 328 -27.07 -10.59 -5.44
N LEU A 329 -26.80 -9.31 -5.67
CA LEU A 329 -26.77 -8.26 -4.64
C LEU A 329 -28.16 -8.08 -4.02
N GLU A 330 -29.22 -8.02 -4.82
CA GLU A 330 -30.62 -8.00 -4.37
C GLU A 330 -30.97 -9.19 -3.49
N ARG A 331 -30.62 -10.41 -3.95
CA ARG A 331 -30.90 -11.65 -3.23
C ARG A 331 -30.23 -11.68 -1.85
N ILE A 332 -28.97 -11.26 -1.78
CA ILE A 332 -28.19 -11.29 -0.52
C ILE A 332 -28.62 -10.17 0.43
N ASN A 333 -28.88 -8.96 -0.10
CA ASN A 333 -29.34 -7.84 0.70
C ASN A 333 -30.83 -7.91 1.06
N ARG A 334 -31.57 -8.87 0.48
CA ARG A 334 -33.02 -9.05 0.65
C ARG A 334 -33.80 -7.77 0.29
N LYS A 335 -33.38 -7.11 -0.78
CA LYS A 335 -34.04 -5.92 -1.34
C LYS A 335 -34.27 -6.11 -2.82
N LYS A 336 -35.41 -5.64 -3.33
CA LYS A 336 -35.78 -5.73 -4.74
C LYS A 336 -35.83 -4.33 -5.34
N ILE A 337 -35.14 -4.11 -6.44
CA ILE A 337 -35.24 -2.93 -7.29
C ILE A 337 -36.56 -3.03 -8.06
N PRO A 338 -37.35 -1.94 -8.13
CA PRO A 338 -38.54 -1.91 -8.97
C PRO A 338 -38.20 -2.22 -10.44
N ASP A 339 -39.00 -3.07 -11.08
CA ASP A 339 -38.71 -3.57 -12.44
C ASP A 339 -38.59 -2.43 -13.48
N ALA A 340 -39.31 -1.32 -13.27
CA ALA A 340 -39.23 -0.12 -14.11
C ALA A 340 -37.84 0.55 -14.03
N ILE A 341 -37.29 0.70 -12.82
CA ILE A 341 -35.97 1.29 -12.57
C ILE A 341 -34.87 0.39 -13.14
N TYR A 342 -35.05 -0.93 -12.98
CA TYR A 342 -34.12 -1.92 -13.50
C TYR A 342 -34.04 -1.88 -15.03
N LYS A 343 -35.19 -1.72 -15.70
CA LYS A 343 -35.27 -1.58 -17.16
C LYS A 343 -34.64 -0.27 -17.63
N GLU A 344 -34.97 0.84 -16.98
CA GLU A 344 -34.39 2.15 -17.28
C GLU A 344 -32.86 2.12 -17.17
N PHE A 345 -32.32 1.57 -16.07
CA PHE A 345 -30.88 1.42 -15.90
C PHE A 345 -30.24 0.55 -16.99
N LYS A 346 -30.89 -0.57 -17.35
CA LYS A 346 -30.40 -1.45 -18.41
C LYS A 346 -30.31 -0.72 -19.74
N ASP A 347 -31.36 0.02 -20.10
CA ASP A 347 -31.44 0.76 -21.36
C ASP A 347 -30.38 1.88 -21.41
N THR A 348 -30.20 2.63 -20.31
CA THR A 348 -29.14 3.65 -20.19
C THR A 348 -27.75 3.04 -20.30
N ALA A 349 -27.49 1.92 -19.59
CA ALA A 349 -26.19 1.25 -19.62
C ALA A 349 -25.82 0.74 -21.03
N ILE A 350 -26.80 0.24 -21.79
CA ILE A 350 -26.61 -0.17 -23.20
C ILE A 350 -26.26 1.05 -24.07
N HIS A 351 -26.93 2.19 -23.87
CA HIS A 351 -26.64 3.40 -24.63
C HIS A 351 -25.22 3.91 -24.37
N MET A 352 -24.83 4.01 -23.09
CA MET A 352 -23.48 4.45 -22.70
C MET A 352 -22.40 3.52 -23.26
N ALA A 353 -22.58 2.20 -23.17
CA ALA A 353 -21.61 1.25 -23.70
C ALA A 353 -21.42 1.36 -25.22
N LYS A 354 -22.47 1.74 -25.98
CA LYS A 354 -22.37 1.99 -27.42
C LYS A 354 -21.59 3.26 -27.72
N GLU A 355 -21.89 4.35 -27.01
CA GLU A 355 -21.19 5.64 -27.17
C GLU A 355 -19.70 5.51 -26.82
N ASP A 356 -19.38 4.77 -25.75
CA ASP A 356 -18.01 4.47 -25.35
C ASP A 356 -17.28 3.58 -26.37
N ALA A 357 -17.99 2.64 -27.02
CA ALA A 357 -17.41 1.79 -28.04
C ALA A 357 -17.03 2.56 -29.32
N GLU A 358 -17.80 3.60 -29.67
CA GLU A 358 -17.52 4.48 -30.81
C GLU A 358 -16.35 5.44 -30.56
N THR A 359 -16.04 5.74 -29.29
CA THR A 359 -15.01 6.71 -28.87
C THR A 359 -13.72 6.08 -28.31
N LYS A 360 -13.61 4.74 -28.35
CA LYS A 360 -12.73 3.87 -27.52
C LYS A 360 -11.20 3.94 -27.72
N ASN A 361 -10.63 5.09 -28.07
CA ASN A 361 -9.17 5.25 -28.18
C ASN A 361 -8.65 6.26 -27.14
N TYR A 362 -8.78 5.91 -25.86
CA TYR A 362 -8.15 6.65 -24.77
C TYR A 362 -6.79 6.06 -24.42
N THR A 363 -5.82 6.93 -24.26
CA THR A 363 -4.42 6.67 -23.90
C THR A 363 -4.06 7.52 -22.67
N VAL A 364 -2.96 7.18 -21.99
CA VAL A 364 -2.48 7.97 -20.84
C VAL A 364 -2.18 9.43 -21.24
N ALA A 365 -1.82 9.68 -22.50
CA ALA A 365 -1.58 11.03 -23.02
C ALA A 365 -2.86 11.90 -23.04
N ASP A 366 -4.05 11.29 -23.14
CA ASP A 366 -5.33 12.01 -23.13
C ASP A 366 -5.58 12.74 -21.81
N LEU A 367 -4.98 12.25 -20.73
CA LEU A 367 -5.01 12.87 -19.41
C LEU A 367 -4.49 14.32 -19.44
N PHE A 368 -3.56 14.61 -20.36
CA PHE A 368 -2.93 15.92 -20.49
C PHE A 368 -3.50 16.78 -21.63
N LYS A 369 -4.45 16.25 -22.43
CA LYS A 369 -5.03 16.96 -23.58
C LYS A 369 -5.94 18.10 -23.17
N THR A 370 -6.84 17.88 -22.20
CA THR A 370 -7.78 18.92 -21.77
C THR A 370 -7.22 19.72 -20.60
N PRO A 371 -7.36 21.07 -20.57
CA PRO A 371 -6.79 21.90 -19.51
C PRO A 371 -7.26 21.53 -18.10
N ARG A 372 -8.52 21.11 -17.97
CA ARG A 372 -9.12 20.70 -16.68
C ARG A 372 -8.49 19.40 -16.18
N LEU A 373 -8.43 18.38 -17.04
CA LEU A 373 -7.87 17.07 -16.67
C LEU A 373 -6.38 17.18 -16.39
N ARG A 374 -5.63 17.89 -17.25
CA ARG A 374 -4.21 18.18 -17.04
C ARG A 374 -3.94 18.83 -15.69
N ARG A 375 -4.71 19.87 -15.33
CA ARG A 375 -4.56 20.55 -14.04
C ARG A 375 -4.79 19.59 -12.88
N ASN A 376 -5.87 18.81 -12.92
CA ASN A 376 -6.19 17.85 -11.86
C ASN A 376 -5.11 16.77 -11.73
N SER A 377 -4.60 16.26 -12.85
CA SER A 377 -3.56 15.23 -12.86
C SER A 377 -2.22 15.73 -12.33
N ILE A 378 -1.80 16.94 -12.71
CA ILE A 378 -0.57 17.56 -12.15
C ILE A 378 -0.72 17.79 -10.64
N LEU A 379 -1.89 18.29 -10.20
CA LEU A 379 -2.15 18.48 -8.77
C LEU A 379 -2.13 17.16 -8.00
N LEU A 380 -2.75 16.11 -8.54
CA LEU A 380 -2.74 14.78 -7.92
C LEU A 380 -1.32 14.23 -7.83
N LEU A 381 -0.51 14.34 -8.90
CA LEU A 381 0.89 13.91 -8.88
C LEU A 381 1.68 14.61 -7.77
N PHE A 382 1.51 15.93 -7.62
CA PHE A 382 2.20 16.69 -6.57
C PHE A 382 1.75 16.32 -5.16
N ILE A 383 0.43 16.20 -4.95
CA ILE A 383 -0.16 15.83 -3.66
C ILE A 383 0.31 14.42 -3.25
N TRP A 384 0.20 13.44 -4.15
CA TRP A 384 0.62 12.06 -3.87
C TRP A 384 2.12 11.93 -3.64
N THR A 385 2.96 12.68 -4.38
CA THR A 385 4.40 12.70 -4.13
C THR A 385 4.72 13.25 -2.74
N SER A 386 4.03 14.31 -2.32
CA SER A 386 4.22 14.92 -1.01
C SER A 386 3.82 13.95 0.11
N ILE A 387 2.67 13.28 -0.03
CA ILE A 387 2.19 12.29 0.94
C ILE A 387 3.16 11.11 1.02
N ALA A 388 3.55 10.53 -0.12
CA ALA A 388 4.47 9.40 -0.16
C ALA A 388 5.83 9.74 0.47
N MET A 389 6.38 10.93 0.18
CA MET A 389 7.65 11.38 0.77
C MET A 389 7.58 11.49 2.30
N VAL A 390 6.50 12.08 2.83
CA VAL A 390 6.33 12.21 4.28
C VAL A 390 6.15 10.84 4.95
N PHE A 391 5.35 9.97 4.34
CA PHE A 391 5.07 8.64 4.87
C PHE A 391 6.31 7.73 4.84
N ASP A 392 6.97 7.57 3.68
CA ASP A 392 8.20 6.77 3.57
C ASP A 392 9.34 7.36 4.42
N GLY A 393 9.45 8.70 4.47
CA GLY A 393 10.43 9.38 5.31
C GLY A 393 10.22 9.10 6.80
N HIS A 394 8.96 9.10 7.25
CA HIS A 394 8.62 8.75 8.62
C HIS A 394 8.97 7.29 8.94
N VAL A 395 8.44 6.34 8.16
CA VAL A 395 8.62 4.90 8.40
C VAL A 395 10.11 4.51 8.39
N ARG A 396 10.87 5.02 7.44
CA ARG A 396 12.28 4.61 7.26
C ARG A 396 13.22 5.25 8.26
N ASN A 397 12.83 6.38 8.86
CA ASN A 397 13.63 7.04 9.88
C ASN A 397 13.35 6.51 11.31
N VAL A 398 12.40 5.57 11.47
CA VAL A 398 12.08 4.97 12.77
C VAL A 398 13.32 4.33 13.43
N GLY A 399 14.21 3.71 12.64
CA GLY A 399 15.44 3.10 13.15
C GLY A 399 16.47 4.09 13.71
N SER A 400 16.39 5.38 13.34
CA SER A 400 17.32 6.42 13.78
C SER A 400 17.04 6.92 15.20
N LEU A 401 15.95 6.49 15.83
CA LEU A 401 15.53 6.96 17.15
C LEU A 401 16.35 6.35 18.31
N GLY A 402 17.26 5.41 18.04
CA GLY A 402 18.11 4.76 19.04
C GLY A 402 17.35 3.86 20.03
N LEU A 403 16.08 3.59 19.74
CA LEU A 403 15.21 2.67 20.47
C LEU A 403 15.14 1.32 19.74
N ASP A 404 14.60 0.30 20.41
CA ASP A 404 14.35 -1.00 19.79
C ASP A 404 13.50 -0.85 18.53
N MET A 405 14.05 -1.26 17.38
CA MET A 405 13.43 -1.03 16.07
C MET A 405 12.10 -1.76 15.93
N PHE A 406 11.95 -2.95 16.52
CA PHE A 406 10.75 -3.79 16.38
C PHE A 406 9.56 -3.19 17.15
N ILE A 407 9.80 -2.74 18.38
CA ILE A 407 8.83 -2.02 19.21
C ILE A 407 8.50 -0.68 18.58
N THR A 408 9.51 0.08 18.17
CA THR A 408 9.30 1.44 17.63
C THR A 408 8.52 1.39 16.31
N PHE A 409 8.81 0.42 15.43
CA PHE A 409 8.03 0.17 14.22
C PHE A 409 6.58 -0.19 14.56
N THR A 410 6.37 -1.09 15.53
CA THR A 410 5.01 -1.49 15.97
C THR A 410 4.22 -0.30 16.49
N ILE A 411 4.83 0.55 17.33
CA ILE A 411 4.18 1.75 17.87
C ILE A 411 3.86 2.73 16.74
N ALA A 412 4.81 2.98 15.84
CA ALA A 412 4.61 3.87 14.70
C ALA A 412 3.44 3.40 13.83
N THR A 413 3.41 2.12 13.44
CA THR A 413 2.30 1.57 12.65
C THR A 413 0.98 1.54 13.43
N ALA A 414 1.01 1.34 14.75
CA ALA A 414 -0.20 1.39 15.57
C ALA A 414 -0.86 2.78 15.61
N THR A 415 -0.13 3.86 15.31
CA THR A 415 -0.70 5.21 15.22
C THR A 415 -1.61 5.42 14.01
N GLU A 416 -1.55 4.54 12.99
CA GLU A 416 -2.45 4.58 11.83
C GLU A 416 -3.92 4.38 12.25
N PHE A 417 -4.19 3.48 13.20
CA PHE A 417 -5.55 3.23 13.69
C PHE A 417 -6.24 4.50 14.23
N PRO A 418 -5.72 5.20 15.26
CA PRO A 418 -6.37 6.43 15.73
C PRO A 418 -6.36 7.56 14.70
N ALA A 419 -5.34 7.63 13.81
CA ALA A 419 -5.29 8.64 12.75
C ALA A 419 -6.42 8.46 11.73
N ASP A 420 -6.63 7.24 11.24
CA ASP A 420 -7.70 6.93 10.28
C ASP A 420 -9.09 7.06 10.90
N ILE A 421 -9.27 6.70 12.18
CA ILE A 421 -10.53 6.92 12.89
C ILE A 421 -10.84 8.41 12.98
N LEU A 422 -9.84 9.26 13.26
CA LEU A 422 -10.01 10.70 13.28
C LEU A 422 -10.39 11.23 11.88
N LEU A 423 -9.78 10.72 10.82
CA LEU A 423 -10.13 11.08 9.43
C LEU A 423 -11.58 10.76 9.10
N ILE A 424 -12.07 9.57 9.47
CA ILE A 424 -13.49 9.18 9.28
C ILE A 424 -14.41 10.19 9.98
N LEU A 425 -14.12 10.53 11.24
CA LEU A 425 -14.95 11.45 12.03
C LEU A 425 -14.95 12.89 11.50
N LEU A 426 -13.86 13.33 10.88
CA LEU A 426 -13.74 14.70 10.37
C LEU A 426 -14.28 14.87 8.95
N LEU A 427 -14.08 13.88 8.08
CA LEU A 427 -14.53 13.95 6.68
C LEU A 427 -16.06 13.81 6.57
N ASP A 428 -16.67 12.93 7.34
CA ASP A 428 -18.12 12.73 7.32
C ASP A 428 -18.90 13.92 7.93
N ARG A 429 -18.24 14.83 8.68
CA ARG A 429 -18.86 16.06 9.20
C ARG A 429 -18.95 17.19 8.18
N ARG A 430 -18.26 17.08 7.04
CA ARG A 430 -18.19 18.13 6.01
C ARG A 430 -19.01 17.82 4.75
N GLN A 431 -19.74 16.71 4.74
CA GLN A 431 -20.77 16.38 3.75
C GLN A 431 -22.15 16.55 4.38
#